data_AF-A0A6I2H028-F1
#
_entry.id   AF-A0A6I2H028-F1
#
_cell.length_a   1.000
_cell.length_b   1.000
_cell.length_c   1.000
_cell.angle_alpha   90.00
_cell.angle_beta   90.00
_cell.angle_gamma   90.00
#
_symmetry.space_group_name_H-M   'P 1'
#
loop_
_entity.id
_entity.type
_entity.pdbx_description
1 polymer ?
#
loop_
_entity_poly.entity_id
_entity_poly.type
_entity_poly.pdbx_seq_one_letter_code
_entity_poly.pdbx_strand_id
1 'polypeptide(L)'
;MEQLQASLGAQRVFGAPVEREGTLILPVASVRGGGGGGSGPAAGGQASSQGAGGGFGLSAKPAGVFVVREGRVSWRPAVDANRVLLGVQLLLAMGFWVGVARWRRNERASLRRTLQRRLMVRALRRRLARER
;
A
#
# COMPACT_ATOMS: atom_id res chain seq x y z
N MET A 1 -18.24 -28.68 9.50
CA MET A 1 -17.18 -27.66 9.51
C MET A 1 -15.87 -28.13 8.84
N GLU A 2 -15.58 -29.43 8.75
CA GLU A 2 -14.36 -29.98 8.10
C GLU A 2 -14.28 -29.81 6.56
N GLN A 3 -15.39 -29.95 5.84
CA GLN A 3 -15.39 -29.93 4.36
C GLN A 3 -15.10 -28.54 3.74
N LEU A 4 -15.24 -27.46 4.52
CA LEU A 4 -14.94 -26.10 4.07
C LEU A 4 -13.43 -25.78 4.14
N GLN A 5 -12.65 -26.48 4.97
CA GLN A 5 -11.20 -26.29 5.05
C GLN A 5 -10.47 -27.03 3.92
N ALA A 6 -10.93 -28.24 3.57
CA ALA A 6 -10.36 -29.05 2.50
C ALA A 6 -10.49 -28.39 1.11
N SER A 7 -11.49 -27.53 0.91
CA SER A 7 -11.74 -26.87 -0.37
C SER A 7 -11.04 -25.51 -0.52
N LEU A 8 -10.45 -24.93 0.53
CA LEU A 8 -9.81 -23.61 0.48
C LEU A 8 -8.28 -23.64 0.64
N GLY A 9 -7.68 -24.83 0.79
CA GLY A 9 -6.27 -25.03 1.05
C GLY A 9 -5.33 -24.77 -0.14
N ALA A 10 -4.04 -24.63 0.14
CA ALA A 10 -2.95 -24.31 -0.79
C ALA A 10 -2.92 -25.13 -2.09
N GLN A 11 -3.54 -26.33 -2.09
CA GLN A 11 -3.72 -27.18 -3.26
C GLN A 11 -4.46 -26.49 -4.42
N ARG A 12 -5.33 -25.51 -4.15
CA ARG A 12 -6.02 -24.76 -5.21
C ARG A 12 -5.10 -23.75 -5.94
N VAL A 13 -3.97 -23.37 -5.32
CA VAL A 13 -3.00 -22.42 -5.88
C VAL A 13 -1.83 -23.14 -6.56
N PHE A 14 -1.35 -24.24 -5.97
CA PHE A 14 -0.12 -24.91 -6.42
C PHE A 14 -0.20 -26.43 -6.58
N GLY A 15 -1.30 -27.09 -6.21
CA GLY A 15 -1.40 -28.56 -6.25
C GLY A 15 -0.73 -29.28 -5.09
N ALA A 16 -0.54 -30.60 -5.23
CA ALA A 16 0.09 -31.46 -4.23
C ALA A 16 1.62 -31.33 -4.25
N PRO A 17 2.33 -31.68 -3.15
CA PRO A 17 3.79 -31.78 -3.15
C PRO A 17 4.29 -32.68 -4.28
N VAL A 18 5.38 -32.28 -4.92
CA VAL A 18 5.97 -33.01 -6.05
C VAL A 18 7.36 -33.49 -5.64
N GLU A 19 7.59 -34.78 -5.80
CA GLU A 19 8.92 -35.37 -5.65
C GLU A 19 9.49 -35.72 -7.02
N ARG A 20 10.70 -35.24 -7.31
CA ARG A 20 11.43 -35.54 -8.53
C ARG A 20 12.92 -35.65 -8.23
N GLU A 21 13.53 -36.77 -8.64
CA GLU A 21 14.99 -36.95 -8.60
C GLU A 21 15.61 -36.70 -7.20
N GLY A 22 14.96 -37.22 -6.15
CA GLY A 22 15.41 -37.01 -4.76
C GLY A 22 15.26 -35.57 -4.25
N THR A 23 14.55 -34.72 -4.99
CA THR A 23 14.15 -33.37 -4.59
C THR A 23 12.66 -33.34 -4.33
N LEU A 24 12.30 -33.03 -3.09
CA LEU A 24 10.92 -32.86 -2.66
C LEU A 24 10.56 -31.37 -2.66
N ILE A 25 9.55 -31.00 -3.42
CA ILE A 25 9.04 -29.62 -3.54
C ILE A 25 7.71 -29.54 -2.79
N LEU A 26 7.68 -28.73 -1.73
CA LEU A 26 6.47 -28.48 -0.94
C LEU A 26 5.96 -27.06 -1.23
N PRO A 27 4.89 -26.92 -2.03
CA PRO A 27 4.31 -25.61 -2.28
C PRO A 27 3.53 -25.06 -1.09
N VAL A 28 3.65 -23.75 -0.87
CA VAL A 28 2.98 -23.04 0.22
C VAL A 28 2.19 -21.87 -0.34
N ALA A 29 0.92 -21.77 0.06
CA ALA A 29 0.05 -20.64 -0.28
C ALA A 29 -0.44 -19.94 0.99
N SER A 30 -0.58 -18.62 0.89
CA SER A 30 -1.25 -17.80 1.91
C SER A 30 -2.72 -17.66 1.53
N VAL A 31 -3.61 -18.00 2.45
CA VAL A 31 -5.05 -17.84 2.29
C VAL A 31 -5.55 -16.82 3.30
N ARG A 32 -6.32 -15.83 2.83
CA ARG A 32 -6.95 -14.82 3.65
C ARG A 32 -8.44 -14.76 3.34
N GLY A 33 -9.26 -14.72 4.37
CA GLY A 33 -10.71 -14.62 4.27
C GLY A 33 -11.25 -13.57 5.22
N GLY A 34 -12.37 -12.95 4.86
CA GLY A 34 -13.11 -12.03 5.71
C GLY A 34 -14.54 -11.92 5.25
N GLY A 35 -15.45 -11.66 6.18
CA GLY A 35 -16.86 -11.43 5.91
C GLY A 35 -17.39 -10.29 6.76
N GLY A 36 -18.42 -9.62 6.24
CA GLY A 36 -19.11 -8.53 6.92
C GLY A 36 -20.59 -8.55 6.56
N GLY A 37 -21.44 -8.21 7.52
CA GLY A 37 -22.88 -8.10 7.35
C GLY A 37 -23.38 -6.78 7.91
N GLY A 38 -24.45 -6.25 7.32
CA GLY A 38 -25.13 -5.06 7.78
C GLY A 38 -26.63 -5.19 7.52
N SER A 39 -27.43 -4.70 8.46
CA SER A 39 -28.88 -4.57 8.32
C SER A 39 -29.27 -3.10 8.38
N GLY A 40 -30.29 -2.72 7.61
CA GLY A 40 -30.83 -1.37 7.57
C GLY A 40 -32.36 -1.36 7.59
N PRO A 41 -32.98 -0.29 8.12
CA PRO A 41 -34.44 -0.14 8.11
C PRO A 41 -34.97 0.00 6.68
N ALA A 42 -36.22 -0.44 6.47
CA ALA A 42 -36.91 -0.39 5.18
C ALA A 42 -36.98 1.06 4.66
N ALA A 43 -36.57 1.28 3.41
CA ALA A 43 -36.84 2.55 2.74
C ALA A 43 -38.31 2.58 2.30
N GLY A 44 -39.11 3.46 2.91
CA GLY A 44 -40.48 3.75 2.48
C GLY A 44 -41.58 3.00 3.22
N GLY A 45 -41.75 3.25 4.51
CA GLY A 45 -43.03 3.12 5.24
C GLY A 45 -43.73 1.76 5.31
N GLN A 46 -43.30 0.74 4.58
CA GLN A 46 -43.80 -0.62 4.72
C GLN A 46 -43.13 -1.28 5.93
N ALA A 47 -43.94 -1.57 6.95
CA ALA A 47 -43.54 -2.12 8.23
C ALA A 47 -42.97 -3.56 8.19
N SER A 48 -42.63 -4.10 7.01
CA SER A 48 -42.37 -5.53 6.83
C SER A 48 -41.08 -5.92 6.11
N SER A 49 -40.20 -5.00 5.68
CA SER A 49 -38.95 -5.37 4.98
C SER A 49 -37.69 -4.72 5.56
N GLN A 50 -37.14 -5.30 6.63
CA GLN A 50 -35.76 -5.01 7.04
C GLN A 50 -34.78 -5.51 5.97
N GLY A 51 -33.96 -4.62 5.43
CA GLY A 51 -32.92 -4.99 4.47
C GLY A 51 -31.73 -5.58 5.20
N ALA A 52 -31.29 -6.78 4.82
CA ALA A 52 -30.05 -7.38 5.30
C ALA A 52 -29.13 -7.65 4.10
N GLY A 53 -27.88 -7.23 4.21
CA GLY A 53 -26.83 -7.48 3.23
C GLY A 53 -25.62 -8.09 3.91
N GLY A 54 -25.05 -9.13 3.29
CA GLY A 54 -23.81 -9.75 3.73
C GLY A 54 -22.87 -9.96 2.55
N GLY A 55 -21.57 -9.84 2.79
CA GLY A 55 -20.54 -10.14 1.81
C GLY A 55 -19.38 -10.90 2.45
N PHE A 56 -18.81 -11.83 1.71
CA PHE A 56 -17.57 -12.50 2.08
C PHE A 56 -16.56 -12.44 0.92
N GLY A 57 -15.28 -12.39 1.28
CA GLY A 57 -14.17 -12.40 0.33
C GLY A 57 -13.13 -13.42 0.75
N LEU A 58 -12.62 -14.17 -0.22
CA LEU A 58 -11.53 -15.12 -0.06
C LEU A 58 -10.43 -14.77 -1.07
N SER A 59 -9.19 -14.74 -0.62
CA SER A 59 -8.02 -14.54 -1.47
C SER A 59 -6.97 -15.57 -1.12
N ALA A 60 -6.52 -16.32 -2.10
CA ALA A 60 -5.38 -17.23 -1.98
C ALA A 60 -4.26 -16.74 -2.90
N LYS A 61 -3.04 -16.68 -2.39
CA LYS A 61 -1.86 -16.25 -3.14
C LYS A 61 -0.67 -17.16 -2.89
N PRO A 62 0.19 -17.35 -3.90
CA PRO A 62 1.42 -18.11 -3.72
C PRO A 62 2.35 -17.43 -2.71
N ALA A 63 2.82 -18.17 -1.70
CA ALA A 63 3.80 -17.67 -0.75
C ALA A 63 5.23 -18.07 -1.17
N GLY A 64 5.39 -19.30 -1.66
CA GLY A 64 6.66 -19.85 -2.11
C GLY A 64 6.66 -21.37 -2.08
N VAL A 65 7.85 -21.96 -2.20
CA VAL A 65 8.05 -23.40 -2.14
C VAL A 65 9.22 -23.72 -1.21
N PHE A 66 9.09 -24.79 -0.43
CA PHE A 66 10.26 -25.42 0.20
C PHE A 66 10.82 -26.47 -0.74
N VAL A 67 12.14 -26.47 -0.90
CA VAL A 67 12.88 -27.45 -1.69
C VAL A 67 13.75 -28.24 -0.71
N VAL A 68 13.44 -29.52 -0.57
CA VAL A 68 14.19 -30.47 0.25
C VAL A 68 15.02 -31.35 -0.68
N ARG A 69 16.34 -31.30 -0.56
CA ARG A 69 17.27 -32.09 -1.37
C ARG A 69 18.46 -32.50 -0.52
N GLU A 70 18.83 -33.78 -0.55
CA GLU A 70 19.99 -34.31 0.20
C GLU A 70 19.94 -33.93 1.70
N GLY A 71 18.75 -33.99 2.32
CA GLY A 71 18.56 -33.62 3.73
C GLY A 71 18.63 -32.12 4.03
N ARG A 72 18.86 -31.25 3.03
CA ARG A 72 18.86 -29.79 3.18
C ARG A 72 17.53 -29.20 2.76
N VAL A 73 16.99 -28.31 3.58
CA VAL A 73 15.74 -27.58 3.32
C VAL A 73 16.09 -26.16 2.89
N SER A 74 15.57 -25.70 1.75
CA SER A 74 15.71 -24.34 1.26
C SER A 74 14.37 -23.71 0.93
N TRP A 75 14.20 -22.44 1.29
CA TRP A 75 12.99 -21.67 0.99
C TRP A 75 13.16 -20.85 -0.29
N ARG A 76 12.18 -20.94 -1.19
CA ARG A 76 12.12 -20.15 -2.43
C ARG A 76 10.82 -19.33 -2.43
N PRO A 77 10.88 -18.03 -2.10
CA PRO A 77 9.69 -17.20 -2.06
C PRO A 77 9.15 -16.89 -3.45
N ALA A 78 7.83 -16.82 -3.60
CA ALA A 78 7.16 -16.37 -4.82
C ALA A 78 7.08 -14.84 -4.87
N VAL A 79 8.23 -14.18 -5.02
CA VAL A 79 8.29 -12.72 -5.08
C VAL A 79 7.90 -12.23 -6.47
N ASP A 80 6.93 -11.33 -6.53
CA ASP A 80 6.53 -10.63 -7.75
C ASP A 80 7.40 -9.36 -7.93
N ALA A 81 8.31 -9.40 -8.90
CA ALA A 81 9.21 -8.28 -9.20
C ALA A 81 8.44 -6.99 -9.59
N ASN A 82 7.29 -7.11 -10.24
CA ASN A 82 6.48 -5.95 -10.63
C ASN A 82 5.90 -5.26 -9.41
N ARG A 83 5.48 -6.03 -8.39
CA ARG A 83 5.00 -5.47 -7.12
C ARG A 83 6.11 -4.77 -6.34
N VAL A 84 7.32 -5.33 -6.33
CA VAL A 84 8.47 -4.68 -5.70
C VAL A 84 8.79 -3.36 -6.40
N LEU A 85 8.83 -3.37 -7.74
CA LEU A 85 9.10 -2.18 -8.54
C LEU A 85 8.06 -1.08 -8.30
N LEU A 86 6.77 -1.43 -8.26
CA LEU A 86 5.69 -0.50 -7.95
C LEU A 86 5.89 0.13 -6.56
N GLY A 87 6.26 -0.66 -5.55
CA GLY A 87 6.56 -0.15 -4.21
C GLY A 87 7.69 0.88 -4.22
N VAL A 88 8.78 0.59 -4.93
CA VAL A 88 9.91 1.52 -5.09
C VAL A 88 9.48 2.81 -5.79
N GLN A 89 8.69 2.72 -6.87
CA GLN A 89 8.18 3.87 -7.59
C GLN A 89 7.33 4.79 -6.71
N LEU A 90 6.43 4.21 -5.89
CA LEU A 90 5.60 4.99 -4.97
C LEU A 90 6.43 5.72 -3.90
N LEU A 91 7.46 5.07 -3.36
CA LEU A 91 8.37 5.69 -2.40
C LEU A 91 9.12 6.87 -3.03
N LEU A 92 9.64 6.70 -4.24
CA LEU A 92 10.33 7.76 -4.98
C LEU A 92 9.39 8.92 -5.30
N ALA A 93 8.18 8.64 -5.79
CA ALA A 93 7.17 9.65 -6.07
C ALA A 93 6.83 10.46 -4.81
N MET A 94 6.63 9.79 -3.67
CA MET A 94 6.35 10.45 -2.40
C MET A 94 7.53 11.34 -1.96
N GLY A 95 8.76 10.83 -2.03
CA GLY A 95 9.97 11.60 -1.72
C GLY A 95 10.11 12.83 -2.63
N PHE A 96 9.84 12.67 -3.92
CA PHE A 96 9.84 13.76 -4.89
C PHE A 96 8.81 14.84 -4.54
N TRP A 97 7.55 14.45 -4.28
CA TRP A 97 6.49 15.38 -3.88
C TRP A 97 6.83 16.15 -2.60
N VAL A 98 7.38 15.46 -1.58
CA VAL A 98 7.83 16.10 -0.34
C VAL A 98 8.98 17.07 -0.62
N GLY A 99 9.94 16.67 -1.45
CA GLY A 99 11.06 17.53 -1.88
C GLY A 99 10.57 18.79 -2.57
N VAL A 100 9.68 18.66 -3.54
CA VAL A 100 9.07 19.79 -4.27
C VAL A 100 8.27 20.68 -3.33
N ALA A 101 7.45 20.11 -2.46
CA ALA A 101 6.67 20.89 -1.48
C ALA A 101 7.58 21.69 -0.55
N ARG A 102 8.69 21.08 -0.10
CA ARG A 102 9.68 21.72 0.76
C ARG A 102 10.45 22.81 0.02
N TRP A 103 10.83 22.59 -1.24
CA TRP A 103 11.47 23.58 -2.10
C TRP A 103 10.56 24.80 -2.31
N ARG A 104 9.30 24.59 -2.69
CA ARG A 104 8.31 25.66 -2.87
C ARG A 104 8.08 26.50 -1.60
N ARG A 105 8.12 25.86 -0.42
CA ARG A 105 8.04 26.58 0.88
C ARG A 105 9.27 27.47 1.10
N ASN A 106 10.45 27.00 0.73
CA ASN A 106 11.70 27.73 0.93
C ASN A 106 11.84 28.93 -0.03
N GLU A 107 11.43 28.80 -1.30
CA GLU A 107 11.50 29.93 -2.25
C GLU A 107 10.60 31.11 -1.87
N ARG A 108 9.44 30.83 -1.28
CA ARG A 108 8.57 31.89 -0.74
C ARG A 108 9.22 32.66 0.40
N ALA A 109 10.14 32.03 1.15
CA ALA A 109 10.87 32.66 2.23
C ALA A 109 12.03 33.54 1.74
N SER A 110 12.69 33.18 0.64
CA SER A 110 13.81 33.97 0.09
C SER A 110 13.34 35.25 -0.60
N LEU A 111 12.22 35.20 -1.36
CA LEU A 111 11.69 36.37 -2.07
C LEU A 111 11.22 37.50 -1.13
N ARG A 112 10.67 37.14 0.04
CA ARG A 112 10.24 38.11 1.07
C ARG A 112 11.42 38.91 1.61
N ARG A 113 12.58 38.29 1.82
CA ARG A 113 13.77 38.96 2.36
C ARG A 113 14.35 39.98 1.38
N THR A 114 14.36 39.67 0.08
CA THR A 114 14.91 40.56 -0.95
C THR A 114 13.98 41.74 -1.23
N LEU A 115 12.66 41.50 -1.27
CA LEU A 115 11.66 42.55 -1.46
C LEU A 115 11.58 43.48 -0.25
N GLN A 116 11.63 42.93 0.98
CA GLN A 116 11.66 43.75 2.20
C GLN A 116 12.90 44.64 2.27
N ARG A 117 14.10 44.12 1.95
CA ARG A 117 15.32 44.95 1.92
C ARG A 117 15.22 46.12 0.93
N ARG A 118 14.69 45.89 -0.28
CA ARG A 118 14.55 46.97 -1.29
C ARG A 118 13.54 48.03 -0.86
N LEU A 119 12.42 47.63 -0.26
CA LEU A 119 11.43 48.55 0.26
C LEU A 119 11.96 49.33 1.47
N MET A 120 12.69 48.67 2.37
CA MET A 120 13.32 49.31 3.53
C MET A 120 14.35 50.37 3.11
N VAL A 121 15.23 50.05 2.15
CA VAL A 121 16.23 50.99 1.63
C VAL A 121 15.57 52.19 0.95
N ARG A 122 14.48 51.97 0.21
CA ARG A 122 13.70 53.07 -0.40
C ARG A 122 13.02 53.94 0.66
N ALA A 123 12.45 53.34 1.70
CA ALA A 123 11.84 54.07 2.81
C ALA A 123 12.88 54.90 3.58
N LEU A 124 14.06 54.33 3.85
CA LEU A 124 15.16 55.00 4.55
C LEU A 124 15.69 56.20 3.76
N ARG A 125 15.91 56.03 2.44
CA ARG A 125 16.34 57.14 1.56
C ARG A 125 15.33 58.29 1.51
N ARG A 126 14.03 57.98 1.50
CA ARG A 126 12.96 59.00 1.53
C ARG A 126 12.84 59.74 2.87
N ARG A 127 13.35 59.16 3.96
CA ARG A 127 13.37 59.79 5.28
C ARG A 127 14.56 60.75 5.40
N LEU A 128 15.75 60.29 5.00
CA LEU A 128 16.96 61.11 5.00
C LEU A 128 16.88 62.30 4.04
N ALA A 129 16.16 62.18 2.92
CA ALA A 129 15.92 63.28 1.99
C ALA A 129 14.92 64.33 2.51
N ARG A 130 14.20 64.06 3.61
CA ARG A 130 13.28 64.99 4.27
C ARG A 130 13.89 65.70 5.48
N GLU A 131 15.03 65.24 5.96
CA GLU A 131 15.75 65.80 7.12
C GLU A 131 16.93 66.70 6.70
N ARG A 132 17.04 67.05 5.41
CA ARG A 132 17.92 68.10 4.87
C ARG A 132 17.06 69.22 4.29
#